data_AF-A0A4R1HYY2-F1
#
_entry.id   AF-A0A4R1HYY2-F1
#
_cell.length_a   1.000
_cell.length_b   1.000
_cell.length_c   1.000
_cell.angle_alpha   90.00
_cell.angle_beta   90.00
_cell.angle_gamma   90.00
#
_symmetry.space_group_name_H-M   'P 1'
#
loop_
_entity.id
_entity.type
_entity.pdbx_description
1 polymer ?
#
loop_
_entity_poly.entity_id
_entity_poly.type
_entity_poly.pdbx_seq_one_letter_code
_entity_poly.pdbx_strand_id
1 'polypeptide(L)'
;MAVEGVDAVRTLPESDRSRRLVAVAVTAADVLDPGSDLRQVVAAAEEIDVLVARVDSPEPARTPSPADALDYPDEPDGYAVADELLAGFTVPLPADEVPAVPLLPAGLHLHRLDLRWPVQEADEPDLVAALSELIGFDPEDQVFCVAPGPEGARDAEQAAVDRAVRRVARVYGLPVLHYRRVAGGAGEGGTEADVAVAPAV
;
A
#
# COMPACT_ATOMS: atom_id res chain seq x y z
N MET A 1 -14.34 -21.90 8.71
CA MET A 1 -13.47 -22.34 7.59
C MET A 1 -12.21 -21.52 7.71
N ALA A 2 -11.08 -22.20 7.95
CA ALA A 2 -9.79 -21.57 8.24
C ALA A 2 -9.15 -21.00 6.97
N VAL A 3 -8.40 -19.93 7.15
CA VAL A 3 -7.82 -19.05 6.13
C VAL A 3 -6.57 -19.71 5.56
N GLU A 4 -6.66 -20.36 4.39
CA GLU A 4 -5.54 -21.09 3.77
C GLU A 4 -4.34 -20.18 3.38
N GLY A 5 -4.51 -18.86 3.34
CA GLY A 5 -3.44 -17.91 3.02
C GLY A 5 -2.49 -17.57 4.18
N VAL A 6 -2.98 -17.54 5.42
CA VAL A 6 -2.19 -17.11 6.59
C VAL A 6 -1.31 -18.26 7.12
N ASP A 7 -1.73 -19.51 6.94
CA ASP A 7 -0.93 -20.69 7.30
C ASP A 7 0.25 -20.93 6.34
N ALA A 8 0.18 -20.44 5.09
CA ALA A 8 1.25 -20.60 4.11
C ALA A 8 2.54 -19.84 4.49
N VAL A 9 2.41 -18.69 5.17
CA VAL A 9 3.57 -17.92 5.68
C VAL A 9 4.15 -18.55 6.95
N ARG A 10 3.33 -19.26 7.74
CA ARG A 10 3.76 -19.94 8.97
C ARG A 10 4.34 -21.34 8.77
N THR A 11 4.19 -21.93 7.58
CA THR A 11 4.66 -23.29 7.25
C THR A 11 5.88 -23.30 6.31
N LEU A 12 6.65 -22.22 6.27
CA LEU A 12 7.92 -22.21 5.54
C LEU A 12 9.00 -22.93 6.36
N PRO A 13 9.70 -23.95 5.82
CA PRO A 13 10.80 -24.63 6.50
C PRO A 13 11.91 -23.64 6.90
N GLU A 14 12.64 -23.90 7.98
CA GLU A 14 13.61 -22.93 8.56
C GLU A 14 14.72 -22.46 7.59
N SER A 15 14.91 -23.17 6.47
CA SER A 15 15.78 -22.83 5.35
C SER A 15 15.31 -21.64 4.50
N ASP A 16 14.08 -21.16 4.71
CA ASP A 16 13.40 -20.11 3.95
C ASP A 16 13.32 -18.77 4.68
N ARG A 17 13.97 -18.61 5.83
CA ARG A 17 13.91 -17.37 6.61
C ARG A 17 14.60 -16.19 5.93
N SER A 18 15.54 -16.46 5.01
CA SER A 18 16.23 -15.45 4.18
C SER A 18 15.49 -15.08 2.88
N ARG A 19 14.17 -15.21 2.86
CA ARG A 19 13.34 -14.84 1.70
C ARG A 19 13.00 -13.36 1.72
N ARG A 20 13.49 -12.64 0.73
CA ARG A 20 13.12 -11.24 0.50
C ARG A 20 11.70 -11.16 -0.05
N LEU A 21 10.84 -10.40 0.63
CA LEU A 21 9.47 -10.15 0.17
C LEU A 21 9.39 -8.78 -0.50
N VAL A 22 8.74 -8.71 -1.67
CA VAL A 22 8.37 -7.44 -2.31
C VAL A 22 6.86 -7.36 -2.36
N ALA A 23 6.28 -6.53 -1.51
CA ALA A 23 4.85 -6.34 -1.41
C ALA A 23 4.38 -5.07 -2.14
N VAL A 24 3.13 -5.10 -2.60
CA VAL A 24 2.39 -3.90 -3.00
C VAL A 24 1.17 -3.73 -2.12
N ALA A 25 1.04 -2.53 -1.57
CA ALA A 25 -0.11 -2.04 -0.84
C ALA A 25 -0.82 -0.96 -1.66
N VAL A 26 -2.15 -0.94 -1.65
CA VAL A 26 -2.86 0.12 -2.36
C VAL A 26 -2.72 1.42 -1.57
N THR A 27 -2.85 1.34 -0.23
CA THR A 27 -2.67 2.49 0.67
C THR A 27 -1.84 2.12 1.90
N ALA A 28 -1.39 3.11 2.68
CA ALA A 28 -0.62 2.85 3.90
C ALA A 28 -1.46 2.16 4.98
N ALA A 29 -2.78 2.36 5.00
CA ALA A 29 -3.70 1.61 5.86
C ALA A 29 -3.59 0.09 5.67
N ASP A 30 -3.34 -0.39 4.44
CA ASP A 30 -3.12 -1.84 4.20
C ASP A 30 -1.89 -2.37 4.97
N VAL A 31 -0.92 -1.53 5.31
CA VAL A 31 0.30 -1.93 6.05
C VAL A 31 0.10 -1.77 7.56
N LEU A 32 -0.57 -0.70 7.99
CA LEU A 32 -0.63 -0.29 9.39
C LEU A 32 -1.82 -0.88 10.14
N ASP A 33 -2.93 -1.18 9.46
CA ASP A 33 -4.14 -1.66 10.09
C ASP A 33 -3.91 -3.03 10.79
N PRO A 34 -4.21 -3.15 12.10
CA PRO A 34 -4.10 -4.41 12.83
C PRO A 34 -4.87 -5.59 12.21
N GLY A 35 -5.96 -5.31 11.49
CA GLY A 35 -6.79 -6.29 10.81
C GLY A 35 -6.30 -6.68 9.42
N SER A 36 -5.22 -6.06 8.92
CA SER A 36 -4.63 -6.41 7.63
C SER A 36 -3.72 -7.63 7.75
N ASP A 37 -3.88 -8.58 6.83
CA ASP A 37 -2.97 -9.73 6.75
C ASP A 37 -1.57 -9.30 6.31
N LEU A 38 -1.44 -8.21 5.54
CA LEU A 38 -0.12 -7.69 5.14
C LEU A 38 0.70 -7.27 6.35
N ARG A 39 0.07 -6.72 7.38
CA ARG A 39 0.76 -6.39 8.64
C ARG A 39 1.34 -7.64 9.32
N GLN A 40 0.63 -8.76 9.27
CA GLN A 40 1.11 -10.03 9.82
C GLN A 40 2.27 -10.59 8.99
N VAL A 41 2.20 -10.46 7.66
CA VAL A 41 3.31 -10.83 6.75
C VAL A 41 4.55 -9.99 7.06
N VAL A 42 4.40 -8.67 7.15
CA VAL A 42 5.48 -7.73 7.48
C VAL A 42 6.11 -8.06 8.83
N ALA A 43 5.30 -8.39 9.85
CA ALA A 43 5.81 -8.75 11.17
C ALA A 43 6.56 -10.10 11.21
N ALA A 44 6.33 -10.98 10.24
CA ALA A 44 6.96 -12.29 10.15
C ALA A 44 8.19 -12.32 9.22
N ALA A 45 8.37 -11.29 8.39
CA ALA A 45 9.45 -11.21 7.41
C ALA A 45 10.77 -10.75 8.04
N GLU A 46 11.88 -11.33 7.58
CA GLU A 46 13.24 -10.84 7.91
C GLU A 46 13.56 -9.56 7.12
N GLU A 47 13.20 -9.54 5.83
CA GLU A 47 13.36 -8.41 4.93
C GLU A 47 12.13 -8.27 4.02
N ILE A 48 11.53 -7.09 4.00
CA ILE A 48 10.37 -6.79 3.17
C ILE A 48 10.39 -5.36 2.64
N ASP A 49 10.33 -5.24 1.33
CA ASP A 49 10.07 -3.97 0.64
C ASP A 49 8.57 -3.86 0.35
N VAL A 50 7.93 -2.78 0.76
CA VAL A 50 6.51 -2.53 0.53
C VAL A 50 6.35 -1.28 -0.32
N LEU A 51 5.83 -1.43 -1.54
CA LEU A 51 5.40 -0.32 -2.38
C LEU A 51 3.97 0.10 -2.01
N VAL A 52 3.79 1.34 -1.57
CA VAL A 52 2.48 1.96 -1.36
C VAL A 52 2.08 2.74 -2.62
N ALA A 53 1.00 2.31 -3.28
CA ALA A 53 0.58 2.86 -4.57
C ALA A 53 0.05 4.30 -4.46
N ARG A 54 -0.84 4.57 -3.50
CA ARG A 54 -1.45 5.90 -3.30
C ARG A 54 -1.57 6.28 -1.83
N VAL A 55 -1.82 7.56 -1.59
CA VAL A 55 -2.16 8.08 -0.24
C VAL A 55 -3.55 7.60 0.21
N ASP A 56 -3.75 7.45 1.53
CA ASP A 56 -5.00 6.91 2.11
C ASP A 56 -6.23 7.76 1.79
N SER A 57 -6.08 9.09 1.83
CA SER A 57 -7.09 10.06 1.43
C SER A 57 -6.77 10.56 0.03
N PRO A 58 -7.29 9.92 -1.04
CA PRO A 58 -7.09 10.42 -2.38
C PRO A 58 -7.81 11.77 -2.45
N GLU A 59 -7.11 12.82 -2.85
CA GLU A 59 -7.79 14.05 -3.20
C GLU A 59 -8.70 13.73 -4.39
N PRO A 60 -9.94 14.24 -4.43
CA PRO A 60 -10.79 14.06 -5.60
C PRO A 60 -9.99 14.50 -6.82
N ALA A 61 -9.86 13.60 -7.80
CA ALA A 61 -9.03 13.82 -8.99
C ALA A 61 -9.35 15.19 -9.58
N ARG A 62 -8.46 16.16 -9.32
CA ARG A 62 -8.61 17.52 -9.84
C ARG A 62 -8.26 17.42 -11.32
N THR A 63 -9.20 17.77 -12.19
CA THR A 63 -8.90 17.89 -13.61
C THR A 63 -7.77 18.92 -13.74
N PRO A 64 -6.58 18.54 -14.25
CA PRO A 64 -5.51 19.49 -14.43
C PRO A 64 -6.01 20.60 -15.35
N SER A 65 -6.01 21.81 -14.82
CA SER A 65 -6.39 23.00 -15.56
C SER A 65 -5.15 23.56 -16.26
N PRO A 66 -5.30 24.30 -17.37
CA PRO A 66 -4.19 25.01 -17.99
C PRO A 66 -3.43 25.94 -17.03
N ALA A 67 -4.03 26.36 -15.92
CA ALA A 67 -3.38 27.17 -14.90
C ALA A 67 -2.36 26.38 -14.06
N ASP A 68 -2.53 25.07 -13.90
CA ASP A 68 -1.59 24.22 -13.14
C ASP A 68 -0.28 23.99 -13.92
N ALA A 69 -0.28 24.20 -15.25
CA ALA A 69 0.94 24.16 -16.08
C ALA A 69 1.82 25.42 -15.94
N LEU A 70 1.30 26.49 -15.32
CA LEU A 70 2.02 27.74 -15.09
C LEU A 70 2.65 27.82 -13.70
N ASP A 71 2.37 26.84 -12.82
CA ASP A 71 2.91 26.73 -11.47
C ASP A 71 4.13 25.80 -11.45
N TYR A 72 5.01 25.95 -12.45
CA TYR A 72 6.39 25.48 -12.32
C TYR A 72 7.09 26.52 -11.45
N PRO A 73 7.50 26.21 -10.20
CA PRO A 73 8.36 27.12 -9.48
C PRO A 73 9.61 27.32 -10.33
N ASP A 74 9.93 28.57 -10.65
CA ASP A 74 11.26 28.91 -11.15
C ASP A 74 12.26 28.22 -10.22
N GLU A 75 13.08 27.30 -10.75
CA GLU A 75 14.01 26.54 -9.93
C GLU A 75 14.84 27.54 -9.11
N PRO A 76 14.76 27.51 -7.77
CA PRO A 76 15.64 28.33 -6.98
C PRO A 76 17.04 27.75 -7.16
N ASP A 77 17.87 28.47 -7.92
CA ASP A 77 19.32 28.32 -7.90
C ASP A 77 19.79 28.29 -6.44
N GLY A 78 20.18 27.12 -5.92
CA GLY A 78 20.91 27.05 -4.65
C GLY A 78 20.53 25.90 -3.73
N TYR A 79 21.36 24.86 -3.76
CA TYR A 79 21.52 23.87 -2.69
C TYR A 79 21.73 24.55 -1.32
N ALA A 80 20.74 24.52 -0.41
CA ALA A 80 20.92 24.50 1.06
C ALA A 80 19.58 24.42 1.81
N VAL A 81 18.89 23.28 1.79
CA VAL A 81 17.78 22.99 2.74
C VAL A 81 17.78 21.52 3.13
N ALA A 82 18.90 21.04 3.67
CA ALA A 82 18.97 19.69 4.25
C ALA A 82 18.85 19.68 5.79
N ASP A 83 19.11 20.80 6.47
CA ASP A 83 19.27 20.78 7.95
C ASP A 83 18.13 21.45 8.74
N GLU A 84 17.26 22.26 8.11
CA GLU A 84 16.23 23.03 8.85
C GLU A 84 14.86 22.34 8.90
N LEU A 85 14.57 21.38 8.00
CA LEU A 85 13.30 20.65 7.97
C LEU A 85 13.21 19.51 9.00
N LEU A 86 14.33 19.07 9.60
CA LEU A 86 14.32 18.07 10.67
C LEU A 86 14.07 18.66 12.07
N ALA A 87 14.26 19.97 12.26
CA ALA A 87 14.12 20.62 13.58
C ALA A 87 12.71 21.16 13.87
N GLY A 88 11.83 21.25 12.86
CA GLY A 88 10.53 21.92 12.97
C GLY A 88 9.34 21.05 13.41
N PHE A 89 9.51 19.72 13.54
CA PHE A 89 8.38 18.79 13.76
C PHE A 89 8.33 18.12 15.15
N THR A 90 9.18 18.50 16.09
CA THR A 90 9.03 18.03 17.48
C THR A 90 8.13 18.99 18.26
N VAL A 91 6.82 18.88 18.05
CA VAL A 91 5.87 19.31 19.07
C VAL A 91 5.94 18.26 20.19
N PRO A 92 6.30 18.60 21.43
CA PRO A 92 6.23 17.65 22.53
C PRO A 92 4.75 17.35 22.77
N LEU A 93 4.28 16.18 22.33
CA LEU A 93 2.98 15.66 22.75
C LEU A 93 3.06 15.36 24.26
N PRO A 94 2.00 15.64 25.04
CA PRO A 94 1.94 15.23 26.43
C PRO A 94 2.16 13.72 26.54
N ALA A 95 3.01 13.30 27.47
CA ALA A 95 3.51 11.92 27.61
C ALA A 95 2.40 10.86 27.83
N ASP A 96 1.17 11.27 28.10
CA ASP A 96 0.03 10.39 28.38
C ASP A 96 -0.83 10.05 27.15
N GLU A 97 -0.59 10.65 25.97
CA GLU A 97 -1.36 10.36 24.75
C GLU A 97 -0.49 10.30 23.50
N VAL A 98 0.66 9.62 23.57
CA VAL A 98 1.28 9.09 22.35
C VAL A 98 0.56 7.79 22.05
N PRO A 99 -0.41 7.74 21.11
CA PRO A 99 -0.92 6.45 20.64
C PRO A 99 0.31 5.63 20.28
N ALA A 100 0.42 4.43 20.84
CA ALA A 100 1.57 3.57 20.61
C ALA A 100 1.74 3.40 19.10
N VAL A 101 2.65 4.17 18.51
CA VAL A 101 2.98 4.03 17.09
C VAL A 101 3.49 2.61 17.00
N PRO A 102 2.79 1.71 16.29
CA PRO A 102 3.22 0.33 16.22
C PRO A 102 4.65 0.34 15.69
N LEU A 103 5.58 -0.15 16.51
CA LEU A 103 6.98 -0.31 16.12
C LEU A 103 7.00 -1.15 14.85
N LEU A 104 7.37 -0.52 13.74
CA LEU A 104 7.58 -1.21 12.48
C LEU A 104 8.80 -2.12 12.65
N PRO A 105 8.77 -3.35 12.10
CA PRO A 105 9.90 -4.26 12.19
C PRO A 105 11.13 -3.68 11.48
N ALA A 106 12.32 -3.98 12.00
CA ALA A 106 13.57 -3.39 11.54
C ALA A 106 13.91 -3.69 10.06
N GLY A 107 13.37 -4.77 9.51
CA GLY A 107 13.55 -5.19 8.11
C GLY A 107 12.47 -4.67 7.15
N LEU A 108 11.59 -3.76 7.58
CA LEU A 108 10.60 -3.13 6.70
C LEU A 108 11.17 -1.90 6.00
N HIS A 109 11.15 -1.93 4.67
CA HIS A 109 11.42 -0.78 3.80
C HIS A 109 10.14 -0.34 3.11
N LEU A 110 9.70 0.89 3.36
CA LEU A 110 8.51 1.48 2.75
C LEU A 110 8.89 2.37 1.57
N HIS A 111 8.34 2.06 0.41
CA HIS A 111 8.48 2.81 -0.84
C HIS A 111 7.13 3.39 -1.23
N ARG A 112 7.12 4.53 -1.92
CA ARG A 112 5.88 5.24 -2.25
C ARG A 112 5.88 5.61 -3.72
N LEU A 113 4.82 5.23 -4.43
CA LEU A 113 4.53 5.77 -5.76
C LEU A 113 3.79 7.13 -5.65
N ASP A 114 3.13 7.37 -4.52
CA ASP A 114 2.49 8.65 -4.17
C ASP A 114 1.47 9.17 -5.19
N LEU A 115 0.72 8.26 -5.81
CA LEU A 115 -0.45 8.66 -6.59
C LEU A 115 -1.43 9.41 -5.67
N ARG A 116 -1.84 10.61 -6.12
CA ARG A 116 -2.78 11.47 -5.38
C ARG A 116 -4.24 11.15 -5.69
N TRP A 117 -4.47 10.26 -6.66
CA TRP A 117 -5.77 9.82 -7.14
C TRP A 117 -5.97 8.32 -6.89
N PRO A 118 -7.23 7.83 -6.99
CA PRO A 118 -7.52 6.40 -7.03
C PRO A 118 -6.73 5.70 -8.13
N VAL A 119 -6.09 4.56 -7.84
CA VAL A 119 -5.28 3.82 -8.82
C VAL A 119 -6.15 3.40 -10.02
N GLN A 120 -5.72 3.75 -11.22
CA GLN A 120 -6.41 3.49 -12.48
C GLN A 120 -5.64 2.49 -13.34
N GLU A 121 -6.28 2.02 -14.41
CA GLU A 121 -5.63 1.18 -15.42
C GLU A 121 -4.43 1.84 -16.07
N ALA A 122 -4.49 3.16 -16.30
CA ALA A 122 -3.41 3.92 -16.91
C ALA A 122 -2.14 3.96 -16.04
N ASP A 123 -2.26 3.70 -14.74
CA ASP A 123 -1.15 3.67 -13.79
C ASP A 123 -0.43 2.29 -13.76
N GLU A 124 -0.93 1.27 -14.48
CA GLU A 124 -0.28 -0.06 -14.56
C GLU A 124 1.22 0.01 -14.95
N PRO A 125 1.64 0.78 -15.97
CA PRO A 125 3.05 0.88 -16.34
C PRO A 125 3.93 1.44 -15.22
N ASP A 126 3.44 2.41 -14.45
CA ASP A 126 4.18 3.04 -13.35
C ASP A 126 4.31 2.06 -12.18
N LEU A 127 3.25 1.32 -11.86
CA LEU A 127 3.31 0.22 -10.88
C LEU A 127 4.30 -0.86 -11.29
N VAL A 128 4.33 -1.24 -12.57
CA VAL A 128 5.29 -2.23 -13.09
C VAL A 128 6.70 -1.71 -12.99
N ALA A 129 6.95 -0.45 -13.34
CA ALA A 129 8.27 0.18 -13.26
C ALA A 129 8.77 0.20 -11.81
N ALA A 130 7.96 0.70 -10.88
CA ALA A 130 8.31 0.76 -9.46
C ALA A 130 8.55 -0.65 -8.88
N LEU A 131 7.69 -1.62 -9.15
CA LEU A 131 7.89 -3.00 -8.69
C LEU A 131 9.16 -3.63 -9.28
N SER A 132 9.46 -3.37 -10.55
CA SER A 132 10.67 -3.87 -11.21
C SER A 132 11.93 -3.27 -10.61
N GLU A 133 11.90 -1.99 -10.23
CA GLU A 133 12.99 -1.32 -9.52
C GLU A 133 13.23 -1.98 -8.15
N LEU A 134 12.17 -2.24 -7.38
CA LEU A 134 12.30 -2.91 -6.09
C LEU A 134 12.82 -4.33 -6.24
N ILE A 135 12.30 -5.11 -7.18
CA ILE A 135 12.75 -6.49 -7.40
C ILE A 135 14.23 -6.51 -7.83
N GLY A 136 14.65 -5.55 -8.63
CA GLY A 136 15.98 -5.50 -9.23
C GLY A 136 16.08 -6.36 -10.48
N PHE A 137 17.27 -6.37 -11.08
CA PHE A 137 17.57 -7.19 -12.25
C PHE A 137 18.11 -8.55 -11.80
N ASP A 138 17.57 -9.64 -12.37
CA ASP A 138 17.94 -11.03 -12.02
C ASP A 138 17.78 -11.32 -10.51
N PRO A 139 16.54 -11.25 -9.98
CA PRO A 139 16.29 -11.47 -8.57
C PRO A 139 16.70 -12.88 -8.16
N GLU A 140 17.20 -13.02 -6.93
CA GLU A 140 17.57 -14.31 -6.36
C GLU A 140 16.35 -15.27 -6.33
N ASP A 141 16.62 -16.58 -6.33
CA ASP A 141 15.60 -17.66 -6.33
C ASP A 141 14.62 -17.63 -5.13
N GLN A 142 14.80 -16.68 -4.20
CA GLN A 142 14.09 -16.57 -2.93
C GLN A 142 13.23 -15.29 -2.83
N VAL A 143 13.00 -14.58 -3.93
CA VAL A 143 12.13 -13.39 -3.95
C VAL A 143 10.67 -13.79 -4.17
N PHE A 144 9.76 -13.29 -3.34
CA PHE A 144 8.32 -13.47 -3.48
C PHE A 144 7.64 -12.12 -3.69
N CYS A 145 6.68 -12.07 -4.60
CA CYS A 145 5.81 -10.92 -4.74
C CYS A 145 4.57 -11.10 -3.85
N VAL A 146 4.23 -10.10 -3.03
CA VAL A 146 3.07 -10.13 -2.13
C VAL A 146 2.05 -9.08 -2.61
N ALA A 147 0.81 -9.50 -2.83
CA ALA A 147 -0.20 -8.64 -3.43
C ALA A 147 -1.58 -8.78 -2.76
N PRO A 148 -2.47 -7.78 -2.89
CA PRO A 148 -3.85 -7.91 -2.46
C PRO A 148 -4.52 -9.16 -3.01
N GLY A 149 -5.12 -9.96 -2.14
CA GLY A 149 -5.88 -11.15 -2.50
C GLY A 149 -7.24 -10.79 -3.10
N PRO A 150 -7.77 -11.60 -4.03
CA PRO A 150 -8.95 -11.25 -4.83
C PRO A 150 -10.29 -11.33 -4.05
N GLU A 151 -10.26 -11.56 -2.73
CA GLU A 151 -11.46 -11.78 -1.93
C GLU A 151 -12.22 -10.46 -1.67
N GLY A 152 -13.39 -10.33 -2.30
CA GLY A 152 -14.26 -9.16 -2.19
C GLY A 152 -14.77 -8.69 -3.55
N ALA A 153 -15.55 -7.60 -3.56
CA ALA A 153 -15.83 -6.89 -4.80
C ALA A 153 -14.51 -6.23 -5.27
N ARG A 154 -13.94 -6.69 -6.38
CA ARG A 154 -12.76 -6.04 -6.98
C ARG A 154 -13.13 -4.62 -7.36
N ASP A 155 -12.57 -3.65 -6.66
CA ASP A 155 -12.54 -2.27 -7.15
C ASP A 155 -11.51 -2.13 -8.29
N ALA A 156 -11.60 -1.02 -9.02
CA ALA A 156 -10.74 -0.77 -10.16
C ALA A 156 -9.25 -0.67 -9.76
N GLU A 157 -8.98 -0.18 -8.55
CA GLU A 157 -7.63 -0.04 -8.00
C GLU A 157 -6.96 -1.41 -7.86
N GLN A 158 -7.67 -2.35 -7.22
CA GLN A 158 -7.17 -3.69 -7.02
C GLN A 158 -6.96 -4.43 -8.35
N ALA A 159 -7.82 -4.19 -9.35
CA ALA A 159 -7.65 -4.78 -10.68
C ALA A 159 -6.40 -4.23 -11.41
N ALA A 160 -6.06 -2.95 -11.24
CA ALA A 160 -4.83 -2.38 -11.79
C ALA A 160 -3.58 -2.96 -11.10
N VAL A 161 -3.59 -3.04 -9.77
CA VAL A 161 -2.49 -3.65 -9.00
C VAL A 161 -2.29 -5.13 -9.33
N ASP A 162 -3.36 -5.92 -9.41
CA ASP A 162 -3.31 -7.35 -9.77
C ASP A 162 -2.72 -7.55 -11.18
N ARG A 163 -3.05 -6.68 -12.14
CA ARG A 163 -2.46 -6.72 -13.48
C ARG A 163 -0.95 -6.44 -13.45
N ALA A 164 -0.54 -5.37 -12.77
CA ALA A 164 0.87 -5.01 -12.62
C ALA A 164 1.69 -6.15 -11.97
N VAL A 165 1.20 -6.70 -10.86
CA VAL A 165 1.83 -7.81 -10.14
C VAL A 165 1.96 -9.04 -11.03
N ARG A 166 0.89 -9.47 -11.70
CA ARG A 166 0.95 -10.65 -12.59
C ARG A 166 1.92 -10.46 -13.73
N ARG A 167 2.04 -9.23 -14.25
CA ARG A 167 2.98 -8.90 -15.33
C ARG A 167 4.42 -9.01 -14.83
N VAL A 168 4.72 -8.39 -13.70
CA VAL A 168 6.05 -8.45 -13.07
C VAL A 168 6.41 -9.88 -12.71
N ALA A 169 5.55 -10.59 -11.98
CA ALA A 169 5.76 -11.99 -11.60
C ALA A 169 6.02 -12.90 -12.80
N ARG A 170 5.33 -12.68 -13.92
CA ARG A 170 5.57 -13.43 -15.16
C ARG A 170 6.94 -13.12 -15.78
N VAL A 171 7.36 -11.85 -15.78
CA VAL A 171 8.64 -11.42 -16.36
C VAL A 171 9.82 -11.98 -15.57
N TYR A 172 9.74 -11.91 -14.24
CA TYR A 172 10.81 -12.32 -13.34
C TYR A 172 10.71 -13.77 -12.84
N GLY A 173 9.65 -14.50 -13.20
CA GLY A 173 9.43 -15.88 -12.76
C GLY A 173 9.10 -16.02 -11.27
N LEU A 174 8.57 -14.97 -10.64
CA LEU A 174 8.38 -14.92 -9.19
C LEU A 174 7.08 -15.59 -8.75
N PRO A 175 7.09 -16.32 -7.63
CA PRO A 175 5.87 -16.74 -6.94
C PRO A 175 5.11 -15.52 -6.37
N VAL A 176 3.77 -15.58 -6.41
CA VAL A 176 2.89 -14.54 -5.86
C VAL A 176 2.13 -15.07 -4.64
N LEU A 177 2.24 -14.35 -3.53
CA LEU A 177 1.46 -14.56 -2.32
C LEU A 177 0.37 -13.50 -2.22
N HIS A 178 -0.78 -13.88 -1.70
CA HIS A 178 -1.93 -13.00 -1.56
C HIS A 178 -2.28 -12.74 -0.11
N TYR A 179 -2.56 -11.48 0.24
CA TYR A 179 -2.99 -11.09 1.59
C TYR A 179 -4.41 -10.51 1.55
N ARG A 180 -5.18 -10.68 2.62
CA ARG A 180 -6.49 -10.03 2.72
C ARG A 180 -6.35 -8.57 3.13
N ARG A 181 -6.92 -7.67 2.33
CA ARG A 181 -7.04 -6.24 2.67
C ARG A 181 -8.11 -6.02 3.72
N VAL A 182 -7.96 -4.97 4.51
CA VAL A 182 -9.08 -4.40 5.27
C VAL A 182 -9.88 -3.53 4.32
N ALA A 183 -11.21 -3.68 4.31
CA ALA A 183 -12.04 -2.78 3.53
C ALA A 183 -11.81 -1.36 4.04
N GLY A 184 -11.15 -0.53 3.25
CA GLY A 184 -11.00 0.88 3.56
C GLY A 184 -12.40 1.46 3.73
N GLY A 185 -12.66 2.06 4.89
CA GLY A 185 -13.94 2.71 5.16
C GLY A 185 -14.18 3.80 4.12
N ALA A 186 -14.86 3.45 3.03
CA ALA A 186 -15.61 4.43 2.26
C ALA A 186 -16.55 5.08 3.27
N GLY A 187 -16.37 6.37 3.51
CA GLY A 187 -17.12 7.13 4.51
C GLY A 187 -18.60 6.74 4.45
N GLU A 188 -19.17 6.46 5.62
CA GLU A 188 -20.59 6.15 5.79
C GLU A 188 -21.42 7.29 5.20
N GLY A 189 -21.75 7.17 3.91
CA GLY A 189 -22.86 7.86 3.28
C GLY A 189 -24.12 7.25 3.87
N GLY A 190 -24.79 8.00 4.74
CA GLY A 190 -25.99 7.60 5.45
C GLY A 190 -26.97 6.88 4.54
N THR A 191 -27.27 5.63 4.89
CA THR A 191 -28.54 5.03 4.49
C THR A 191 -29.52 5.38 5.60
N GLU A 192 -30.15 6.56 5.45
CA GLU A 192 -31.38 6.89 6.12
C GLU A 192 -32.37 5.76 5.81
N ALA A 193 -32.66 4.95 6.84
CA ALA A 193 -33.64 3.89 6.75
C ALA A 193 -35.00 4.55 6.45
N ASP A 194 -35.43 4.43 5.20
CA ASP A 194 -36.78 4.75 4.77
C ASP A 194 -37.74 3.78 5.49
N VAL A 195 -38.23 4.22 6.66
CA VAL A 195 -39.29 3.54 7.40
C VAL A 195 -40.58 3.78 6.64
N ALA A 196 -40.88 2.87 5.72
CA ALA A 196 -42.20 2.76 5.12
C ALA A 196 -43.22 2.36 6.21
N VAL A 197 -43.89 3.35 6.80
CA VAL A 197 -45.10 3.14 7.61
C VAL A 197 -46.28 3.03 6.65
N ALA A 198 -46.79 1.81 6.48
CA ALA A 198 -48.02 1.56 5.75
C ALA A 198 -49.23 2.20 6.47
N PRO A 199 -50.24 2.72 5.74
CA PRO A 199 -51.46 3.23 6.35
C PRO A 199 -52.34 2.07 6.82
N ALA A 200 -52.72 2.09 8.10
CA ALA A 200 -53.76 1.20 8.62
C ALA A 200 -55.14 1.66 8.11
N VAL A 201 -55.91 0.67 7.63
CA VAL A 201 -57.31 0.76 7.18
C VAL A 201 -58.25 0.65 8.38
#